data_AF-A0A0W0X2C6-F1
#
_entry.id   AF-A0A0W0X2C6-F1
#
_cell.length_a   1.000
_cell.length_b   1.000
_cell.length_c   1.000
_cell.angle_alpha   90.00
_cell.angle_beta   90.00
_cell.angle_gamma   90.00
#
_symmetry.space_group_name_H-M   'P 1'
#
loop_
_entity.id
_entity.type
_entity.pdbx_description
1 polymer ?
#
loop_
_entity_poly.entity_id
_entity_poly.type
_entity_poly.pdbx_seq_one_letter_code
_entity_poly.pdbx_strand_id
1 'polypeptide(L)'
;MIVNALSDDNLYNIENWGEGYFNINPQGNIAVSKKPDDKGVELQAIVNAASRAGLQLPLLIRFTDILHDRVIKLTQAFAEAIKENDYQGTYKLVYPIKVNQEYCVVREILKAPDHPIGLEAGSKPELMAVIGLLGQNPSTIVCNGYKDSCYIRTALIAQQMGHEVFIVIEKRSELEIILKESARLGIKPKIGLRIRLMTKGAGKWENTGGNKSKFGLNAEQVLDVINQLKANNSLDCFQLMHCHLGSQIANIHDIRHCMLEVARYYVELRRLEAPITTIDVGGGLGVDYEGTHSTSDCSMNYTVKEYATNILLALRPLCVEANMPEPNLISESGRALTAHHAVLVTNITDVELIKKTDRLPRPEETDSHVIHDIWNTYQTISQNLPSEIYNYASHALEEAYSLFKHSVISLQEKAKVEQLFTTICFEVQQLLDENNHSDKELMELINERMAAKIFCNLSFFQSLPDAWAIGQIFPVAPISQLVQKPSMHSILQDLTCDSDGTIKRYPGKSCINTTLMLPPYDESKPYHLAFFLVGAYQEILGNLHNLFGDTNSLDVKLLGDGKFEINDLASGDTVTNVLNYAHYDTKKLLLSYEKQLISADLPNEKIQTYLNELRSIFTQQTYLDSKTKG
;
A
#
# COMPACT_ATOMS: atom_id res chain seq x y z
N MET A 1 -12.79 3.99 -32.80
CA MET A 1 -11.35 3.64 -32.71
C MET A 1 -11.23 2.39 -31.86
N ILE A 2 -10.35 1.45 -32.21
CA ILE A 2 -10.10 0.25 -31.39
C ILE A 2 -9.15 0.69 -30.27
N VAL A 3 -9.69 0.99 -29.09
CA VAL A 3 -8.91 1.44 -27.93
C VAL A 3 -8.20 0.24 -27.29
N ASN A 4 -6.86 0.24 -27.27
CA ASN A 4 -6.00 -0.59 -26.43
C ASN A 4 -5.10 0.29 -25.55
N ALA A 5 -4.32 -0.30 -24.64
CA ALA A 5 -3.47 0.45 -23.72
C ALA A 5 -2.29 1.19 -24.39
N LEU A 6 -1.97 0.90 -25.66
CA LEU A 6 -0.98 1.65 -26.45
C LEU A 6 -1.60 2.80 -27.27
N SER A 7 -2.92 2.85 -27.37
CA SER A 7 -3.66 3.89 -28.12
C SER A 7 -4.45 4.81 -27.19
N ASP A 8 -4.68 4.35 -25.96
CA ASP A 8 -5.11 5.15 -24.82
C ASP A 8 -4.03 4.99 -23.74
N ASP A 9 -2.98 5.80 -23.90
CA ASP A 9 -1.70 5.71 -23.18
C ASP A 9 -1.84 5.71 -21.66
N ASN A 10 -3.01 6.12 -21.14
CA ASN A 10 -3.25 6.28 -19.72
C ASN A 10 -4.45 5.47 -19.18
N LEU A 11 -4.83 4.36 -19.83
CA LEU A 11 -5.94 3.49 -19.39
C LEU A 11 -5.83 3.05 -17.92
N TYR A 12 -4.64 2.59 -17.50
CA TYR A 12 -4.34 2.16 -16.12
C TYR A 12 -3.74 3.30 -15.27
N ASN A 13 -3.78 4.52 -15.79
CA ASN A 13 -3.23 5.73 -15.17
C ASN A 13 -1.71 5.71 -14.86
N ILE A 14 -0.94 4.82 -15.49
CA ILE A 14 0.48 4.54 -15.18
C ILE A 14 1.33 5.81 -15.29
N GLU A 15 1.05 6.70 -16.24
CA GLU A 15 1.86 7.91 -16.43
C GLU A 15 1.81 8.84 -15.21
N ASN A 16 0.66 8.91 -14.54
CA ASN A 16 0.45 9.83 -13.43
C ASN A 16 0.99 9.27 -12.11
N TRP A 17 0.64 8.03 -11.74
CA TRP A 17 1.11 7.43 -10.48
C TRP A 17 2.50 6.81 -10.59
N GLY A 18 2.95 6.44 -11.80
CA GLY A 18 4.20 5.71 -12.02
C GLY A 18 5.46 6.58 -11.90
N GLU A 19 5.32 7.91 -11.90
CA GLU A 19 6.40 8.91 -11.81
C GLU A 19 7.58 8.65 -12.78
N GLY A 20 7.30 8.03 -13.93
CA GLY A 20 8.29 7.63 -14.92
C GLY A 20 9.20 6.47 -14.51
N TYR A 21 8.96 5.83 -13.37
CA TYR A 21 9.59 4.54 -13.05
C TYR A 21 8.95 3.39 -13.82
N PHE A 22 7.66 3.49 -14.11
CA PHE A 22 6.90 2.45 -14.80
C PHE A 22 6.30 3.02 -16.09
N ASN A 23 6.38 2.26 -17.17
CA ASN A 23 5.73 2.58 -18.44
C ASN A 23 5.34 1.33 -19.22
N ILE A 24 4.54 1.51 -20.26
CA ILE A 24 4.21 0.45 -21.23
C ILE A 24 5.15 0.62 -22.43
N ASN A 25 5.93 -0.40 -22.75
CA ASN A 25 6.82 -0.36 -23.91
C ASN A 25 6.03 -0.62 -25.23
N PRO A 26 6.62 -0.37 -26.41
CA PRO A 26 5.94 -0.57 -27.69
C PRO A 26 5.47 -2.01 -27.97
N GLN A 27 5.97 -3.00 -27.22
CA GLN A 27 5.55 -4.40 -27.30
C GLN A 27 4.31 -4.69 -26.41
N GLY A 28 3.82 -3.71 -25.66
CA GLY A 28 2.72 -3.87 -24.72
C GLY A 28 3.10 -4.62 -23.45
N ASN A 29 4.34 -4.48 -23.00
CA ASN A 29 4.83 -5.01 -21.73
C ASN A 29 5.14 -3.85 -20.77
N ILE A 30 4.85 -4.04 -19.49
CA ILE A 30 5.26 -3.07 -18.47
C ILE A 30 6.77 -3.17 -18.28
N ALA A 31 7.45 -2.04 -18.39
CA ALA A 31 8.87 -1.90 -18.12
C ALA A 31 9.10 -0.97 -16.92
N VAL A 32 10.21 -1.23 -16.23
CA VAL A 32 10.70 -0.44 -15.11
C VAL A 32 12.03 0.22 -15.46
N SER A 33 12.15 1.52 -15.16
CA SER A 33 13.32 2.33 -15.45
C SER A 33 13.79 3.08 -14.20
N LYS A 34 15.08 3.39 -14.16
CA LYS A 34 15.66 4.24 -13.11
C LYS A 34 15.26 5.70 -13.30
N LYS A 35 15.25 6.16 -14.56
CA LYS A 35 14.77 7.47 -14.98
C LYS A 35 13.79 7.33 -16.16
N PRO A 36 12.90 8.31 -16.39
CA PRO A 36 11.92 8.25 -17.47
C PRO A 36 12.52 8.01 -18.86
N ASP A 37 13.68 8.61 -19.14
CA ASP A 37 14.36 8.51 -20.44
C ASP A 37 15.20 7.23 -20.62
N ASP A 38 15.39 6.45 -19.56
CA ASP A 38 16.20 5.25 -19.62
C ASP A 38 15.44 4.12 -20.34
N LYS A 39 16.19 3.30 -21.08
CA LYS A 39 15.63 2.04 -21.59
C LYS A 39 15.28 1.12 -20.42
N GLY A 40 14.00 0.89 -20.22
CA GLY A 40 13.47 0.08 -19.12
C GLY A 40 13.70 -1.43 -19.28
N VAL A 41 13.53 -2.12 -18.16
CA VAL A 41 13.57 -3.59 -18.04
C VAL A 41 12.13 -4.10 -17.94
N GLU A 42 11.74 -5.04 -18.79
CA GLU A 42 10.39 -5.62 -18.71
C GLU A 42 10.20 -6.40 -17.40
N LEU A 43 9.08 -6.17 -16.69
CA LEU A 43 8.74 -6.94 -15.49
C LEU A 43 8.69 -8.45 -15.78
N GLN A 44 8.21 -8.83 -16.96
CA GLN A 44 8.17 -10.23 -17.39
C GLN A 44 9.57 -10.85 -17.49
N ALA A 45 10.59 -10.08 -17.87
CA ALA A 45 11.98 -10.57 -17.92
C ALA A 45 12.52 -10.86 -16.50
N ILE A 46 12.14 -10.04 -15.51
CA ILE A 46 12.50 -10.23 -14.10
C ILE A 46 11.79 -11.46 -13.54
N VAL A 47 10.48 -11.61 -13.78
CA VAL A 47 9.70 -12.81 -13.38
C VAL A 47 10.32 -14.08 -13.96
N ASN A 48 10.72 -14.06 -15.23
CA ASN A 48 11.38 -15.19 -15.88
C ASN A 48 12.76 -15.48 -15.24
N ALA A 49 13.50 -14.46 -14.81
CA ALA A 49 14.78 -14.64 -14.12
C ALA A 49 14.60 -15.21 -12.70
N ALA A 50 13.59 -14.74 -11.96
CA ALA A 50 13.21 -15.25 -10.65
C ALA A 50 12.86 -16.74 -10.72
N SER A 51 12.05 -17.13 -11.72
CA SER A 51 11.68 -18.53 -11.96
C SER A 51 12.90 -19.42 -12.25
N ARG A 52 13.86 -18.95 -13.05
CA ARG A 52 15.13 -19.67 -13.28
C ARG A 52 15.99 -19.79 -12.02
N ALA A 53 15.85 -18.85 -11.09
CA ALA A 53 16.52 -18.87 -9.80
C ALA A 53 15.76 -19.68 -8.73
N GLY A 54 14.61 -20.28 -9.07
CA GLY A 54 13.83 -21.14 -8.19
C GLY A 54 12.70 -20.45 -7.43
N LEU A 55 12.45 -19.15 -7.65
CA LEU A 55 11.35 -18.42 -7.03
C LEU A 55 10.11 -18.44 -7.93
N GLN A 56 8.98 -18.91 -7.39
CA GLN A 56 7.70 -18.94 -8.10
C GLN A 56 6.84 -17.71 -7.76
N LEU A 57 5.72 -17.55 -8.46
CA LEU A 57 4.69 -16.57 -8.09
C LEU A 57 3.82 -17.13 -6.95
N PRO A 58 3.29 -16.28 -6.05
CA PRO A 58 3.41 -14.83 -6.02
C PRO A 58 4.82 -14.33 -5.62
N LEU A 59 5.24 -13.21 -6.22
CA LEU A 59 6.59 -12.65 -6.09
C LEU A 59 6.55 -11.15 -5.82
N LEU A 60 7.17 -10.72 -4.72
CA LEU A 60 7.44 -9.32 -4.43
C LEU A 60 8.83 -8.92 -4.97
N ILE A 61 8.85 -7.90 -5.82
CA ILE A 61 10.07 -7.40 -6.47
C ILE A 61 10.38 -6.01 -5.91
N ARG A 62 11.55 -5.84 -5.29
CA ARG A 62 12.00 -4.53 -4.77
C ARG A 62 13.06 -3.92 -5.68
N PHE A 63 12.91 -2.66 -6.04
CA PHE A 63 13.81 -1.91 -6.92
C PHE A 63 14.67 -0.95 -6.10
N THR A 64 15.91 -1.34 -5.82
CA THR A 64 16.80 -0.59 -4.92
C THR A 64 17.16 0.79 -5.49
N ASP A 65 17.28 0.91 -6.81
CA ASP A 65 17.54 2.19 -7.48
C ASP A 65 16.39 3.20 -7.35
N ILE A 66 15.14 2.73 -7.21
CA ILE A 66 13.99 3.62 -6.97
C ILE A 66 14.09 4.21 -5.57
N LEU A 67 14.49 3.43 -4.54
CA LEU A 67 14.73 3.97 -3.19
C LEU A 67 15.76 5.10 -3.21
N HIS A 68 16.89 4.89 -3.90
CA HIS A 68 17.93 5.90 -4.03
C HIS A 68 17.42 7.16 -4.75
N ASP A 69 16.70 7.01 -5.86
CA ASP A 69 16.15 8.14 -6.60
C ASP A 69 15.11 8.93 -5.79
N ARG A 70 14.25 8.25 -5.01
CA ARG A 70 13.28 8.90 -4.13
C ARG A 70 13.95 9.71 -3.02
N VAL A 71 15.04 9.21 -2.44
CA VAL A 71 15.88 9.99 -1.51
C VAL A 71 16.38 11.26 -2.20
N ILE A 72 17.02 11.11 -3.36
CA ILE A 72 17.62 12.21 -4.12
C ILE A 72 16.58 13.28 -4.46
N LYS A 73 15.43 12.88 -5.03
CA LYS A 73 14.33 13.78 -5.41
C LYS A 73 13.85 14.61 -4.21
N LEU A 74 13.65 13.97 -3.05
CA LEU A 74 13.18 14.66 -1.86
C LEU A 74 14.23 15.62 -1.30
N THR A 75 15.50 15.20 -1.21
CA THR A 75 16.57 16.06 -0.72
C THR A 75 16.84 17.23 -1.66
N GLN A 76 16.77 17.02 -2.97
CA GLN A 76 16.92 18.07 -3.97
C GLN A 76 15.74 19.05 -3.93
N ALA A 77 14.51 18.58 -3.78
CA ALA A 77 13.34 19.45 -3.66
C ALA A 77 13.47 20.44 -2.48
N PHE A 78 13.95 19.97 -1.33
CA PHE A 78 14.24 20.86 -0.20
C PHE A 78 15.44 21.77 -0.46
N ALA A 79 16.51 21.28 -1.09
CA ALA A 79 17.66 22.12 -1.42
C ALA A 79 17.31 23.26 -2.39
N GLU A 80 16.51 22.96 -3.42
CA GLU A 80 15.96 23.96 -4.35
C GLU A 80 15.07 24.96 -3.63
N ALA A 81 14.10 24.47 -2.83
CA ALA A 81 13.20 25.35 -2.09
C ALA A 81 13.97 26.26 -1.12
N ILE A 82 14.99 25.76 -0.42
CA ILE A 82 15.86 26.54 0.46
C ILE A 82 16.56 27.65 -0.33
N LYS A 83 17.17 27.31 -1.47
CA LYS A 83 17.88 28.25 -2.33
C LYS A 83 16.97 29.32 -2.91
N GLU A 84 15.79 28.93 -3.42
CA GLU A 84 14.82 29.84 -4.04
C GLU A 84 14.19 30.81 -3.04
N ASN A 85 14.08 30.40 -1.77
CA ASN A 85 13.46 31.21 -0.71
C ASN A 85 14.48 31.90 0.22
N ASP A 86 15.79 31.79 -0.07
CA ASP A 86 16.89 32.33 0.74
C ASP A 86 16.76 31.93 2.22
N TYR A 87 16.45 30.65 2.46
CA TYR A 87 16.29 30.09 3.80
C TYR A 87 17.67 29.74 4.39
N GLN A 88 17.91 30.12 5.64
CA GLN A 88 19.21 30.04 6.30
C GLN A 88 19.42 28.71 7.04
N GLY A 89 18.35 27.99 7.37
CA GLY A 89 18.41 26.67 7.98
C GLY A 89 18.78 25.56 6.98
N THR A 90 19.25 24.43 7.49
CA THR A 90 19.57 23.24 6.66
C THR A 90 18.43 22.22 6.66
N TYR A 91 18.45 21.27 5.72
CA TYR A 91 17.49 20.16 5.68
C TYR A 91 18.21 18.82 5.85
N LYS A 92 17.61 17.92 6.65
CA LYS A 92 18.04 16.54 6.81
C LYS A 92 16.85 15.60 6.65
N LEU A 93 17.00 14.58 5.81
CA LEU A 93 16.03 13.51 5.70
C LEU A 93 16.26 12.47 6.80
N VAL A 94 15.20 12.06 7.48
CA VAL A 94 15.21 10.96 8.45
C VAL A 94 14.19 9.92 7.98
N TYR A 95 14.60 8.65 7.90
CA TYR A 95 13.70 7.58 7.49
C TYR A 95 13.07 6.88 8.70
N PRO A 96 11.73 6.97 8.89
CA PRO A 96 11.04 6.23 9.94
C PRO A 96 10.89 4.77 9.54
N ILE A 97 11.64 3.88 10.20
CA ILE A 97 11.70 2.47 9.80
C ILE A 97 10.36 1.75 9.99
N LYS A 98 9.43 2.33 10.78
CA LYS A 98 8.07 1.80 10.95
C LYS A 98 7.30 1.57 9.64
N VAL A 99 7.67 2.31 8.59
CA VAL A 99 7.04 2.21 7.27
C VAL A 99 7.47 0.95 6.55
N ASN A 100 8.74 0.58 6.66
CA ASN A 100 9.27 -0.67 6.14
C ASN A 100 10.58 -1.02 6.88
N GLN A 101 10.51 -2.00 7.78
CA GLN A 101 11.63 -2.44 8.61
C GLN A 101 12.53 -3.46 7.93
N GLU A 102 12.20 -3.89 6.70
CA GLU A 102 12.98 -4.89 5.99
C GLU A 102 14.44 -4.48 5.89
N TYR A 103 15.32 -5.40 6.29
CA TYR A 103 16.76 -5.11 6.39
C TYR A 103 17.32 -4.55 5.08
N CYS A 104 16.91 -5.11 3.95
CA CYS A 104 17.32 -4.67 2.63
C CYS A 104 16.88 -3.23 2.34
N VAL A 105 15.65 -2.85 2.65
CA VAL A 105 15.10 -1.51 2.40
C VAL A 105 15.85 -0.46 3.20
N VAL A 106 16.01 -0.66 4.51
CA VAL A 106 16.72 0.31 5.35
C VAL A 106 18.20 0.41 4.95
N ARG A 107 18.84 -0.73 4.62
CA ARG A 107 20.22 -0.80 4.13
C ARG A 107 20.41 0.00 2.84
N GLU A 108 19.52 -0.12 1.87
CA GLU A 108 19.62 0.61 0.61
C GLU A 108 19.28 2.09 0.75
N ILE A 109 18.29 2.46 1.58
CA ILE A 109 18.03 3.87 1.91
C ILE A 109 19.31 4.53 2.45
N LEU A 110 20.01 3.89 3.40
CA LEU A 110 21.28 4.41 3.94
C LEU A 110 22.42 4.50 2.92
N LYS A 111 22.36 3.76 1.81
CA LYS A 111 23.36 3.77 0.73
C LYS A 111 23.08 4.79 -0.36
N ALA A 112 22.00 5.56 -0.24
CA ALA A 112 21.70 6.60 -1.22
C ALA A 112 22.91 7.55 -1.40
N PRO A 113 23.38 7.78 -2.64
CA PRO A 113 24.61 8.49 -2.89
C PRO A 113 24.51 9.96 -2.49
N ASP A 114 25.58 10.51 -1.92
CA ASP A 114 25.75 11.94 -1.58
C ASP A 114 24.71 12.56 -0.64
N HIS A 115 23.86 11.74 -0.01
CA HIS A 115 22.79 12.18 0.89
C HIS A 115 22.81 11.41 2.21
N PRO A 116 23.44 11.94 3.28
CA PRO A 116 23.41 11.28 4.57
C PRO A 116 21.99 11.30 5.16
N ILE A 117 21.46 10.12 5.49
CA ILE A 117 20.10 9.94 5.99
C ILE A 117 20.15 9.53 7.46
N GLY A 118 19.31 10.16 8.28
CA GLY A 118 19.05 9.70 9.65
C GLY A 118 18.00 8.59 9.69
N LEU A 119 17.83 7.94 10.83
CA LEU A 119 16.78 6.95 11.06
C LEU A 119 15.88 7.36 12.21
N GLU A 120 14.59 7.06 12.12
CA GLU A 120 13.65 7.22 13.21
C GLU A 120 13.18 5.85 13.70
N ALA A 121 13.10 5.72 15.03
CA ALA A 121 12.58 4.56 15.72
C ALA A 121 11.38 4.95 16.59
N GLY A 122 10.25 4.30 16.34
CA GLY A 122 9.01 4.46 17.10
C GLY A 122 8.85 3.45 18.23
N SER A 123 9.80 2.53 18.42
CA SER A 123 9.73 1.51 19.46
C SER A 123 11.09 0.99 19.89
N LYS A 124 11.14 0.26 21.01
CA LYS A 124 12.38 -0.35 21.52
C LYS A 124 13.00 -1.36 20.55
N PRO A 125 12.27 -2.31 19.93
CA PRO A 125 12.83 -3.19 18.90
C PRO A 125 13.37 -2.43 17.69
N GLU A 126 12.64 -1.41 17.24
CA GLU A 126 13.09 -0.54 16.14
C GLU A 126 14.39 0.18 16.48
N LEU A 127 14.53 0.73 17.68
CA LEU A 127 15.77 1.37 18.12
C LEU A 127 16.96 0.38 18.09
N MET A 128 16.74 -0.86 18.51
CA MET A 128 17.77 -1.90 18.44
C MET A 128 18.17 -2.21 16.99
N ALA A 129 17.19 -2.31 16.08
CA ALA A 129 17.45 -2.52 14.67
C ALA A 129 18.23 -1.34 14.05
N VAL A 130 17.81 -0.10 14.34
CA VAL A 130 18.47 1.13 13.89
C VAL A 130 19.94 1.17 14.32
N ILE A 131 20.23 0.95 15.61
CA ILE A 131 21.60 0.97 16.13
C ILE A 131 22.44 -0.14 15.48
N GLY A 132 21.89 -1.35 15.39
CA GLY A 132 22.59 -2.49 14.79
C GLY A 132 22.94 -2.28 13.32
N LEU A 133 22.03 -1.67 12.56
CA LEU A 133 22.20 -1.41 11.12
C LEU A 133 23.25 -0.33 10.84
N LEU A 134 23.26 0.75 11.63
CA LEU A 134 24.20 1.86 11.46
C LEU A 134 25.66 1.43 11.69
N GLY A 135 25.87 0.41 12.53
CA GLY A 135 27.19 -0.15 12.79
C GLY A 135 28.15 0.92 13.34
N GLN A 136 29.30 1.09 12.70
CA GLN A 136 30.31 2.09 13.11
C GLN A 136 30.09 3.47 12.51
N ASN A 137 29.02 3.70 11.74
CA ASN A 137 28.76 4.97 11.07
C ASN A 137 27.88 5.87 11.94
N PRO A 138 28.40 6.98 12.50
CA PRO A 138 27.58 7.95 13.21
C PRO A 138 26.47 8.49 12.30
N SER A 139 25.26 8.59 12.83
CA SER A 139 24.10 9.14 12.11
C SER A 139 23.15 9.80 13.10
N THR A 140 22.15 10.50 12.57
CA THR A 140 21.06 11.08 13.37
C THR A 140 19.99 10.01 13.62
N ILE A 141 19.62 9.84 14.88
CA ILE A 141 18.56 8.93 15.32
C ILE A 141 17.48 9.75 16.03
N VAL A 142 16.24 9.69 15.55
CA VAL A 142 15.08 10.27 16.23
C VAL A 142 14.32 9.16 16.96
N CYS A 143 14.07 9.33 18.25
CA CYS A 143 13.40 8.35 19.09
C CYS A 143 11.99 8.82 19.45
N ASN A 144 10.97 8.22 18.83
CA ASN A 144 9.57 8.41 19.15
C ASN A 144 8.97 7.17 19.84
N GLY A 145 7.66 7.17 20.04
CA GLY A 145 6.89 6.10 20.66
C GLY A 145 6.81 6.16 22.18
N TYR A 146 6.22 5.14 22.78
CA TYR A 146 6.16 5.03 24.24
C TYR A 146 7.50 4.57 24.81
N LYS A 147 8.06 5.33 25.76
CA LYS A 147 9.43 5.11 26.25
C LYS A 147 9.44 4.70 27.72
N ASP A 148 9.99 3.51 27.99
CA ASP A 148 10.33 3.06 29.34
C ASP A 148 11.79 3.38 29.69
N SER A 149 12.22 3.13 30.93
CA SER A 149 13.61 3.32 31.35
C SER A 149 14.61 2.48 30.56
N CYS A 150 14.19 1.37 29.95
CA CYS A 150 15.08 0.57 29.10
C CYS A 150 15.34 1.27 27.77
N TYR A 151 14.28 1.75 27.11
CA TYR A 151 14.36 2.54 25.89
C TYR A 151 15.28 3.75 26.12
N ILE A 152 14.99 4.58 27.13
CA ILE A 152 15.75 5.80 27.40
C ILE A 152 17.24 5.50 27.61
N ARG A 153 17.59 4.46 28.38
CA ARG A 153 18.99 4.06 28.55
C ARG A 153 19.63 3.63 27.23
N THR A 154 18.93 2.85 26.41
CA THR A 154 19.44 2.44 25.09
C THR A 154 19.72 3.65 24.21
N ALA A 155 18.83 4.65 24.18
CA ALA A 155 19.02 5.87 23.41
C ALA A 155 20.23 6.69 23.89
N LEU A 156 20.41 6.81 25.22
CA LEU A 156 21.58 7.47 25.81
C LEU A 156 22.89 6.71 25.49
N ILE A 157 22.88 5.38 25.55
CA ILE A 157 24.03 4.55 25.18
C ILE A 157 24.36 4.73 23.69
N ALA A 158 23.37 4.75 22.81
CA ALA A 158 23.57 5.03 21.39
C ALA A 158 24.21 6.42 21.15
N GLN A 159 23.83 7.42 21.95
CA GLN A 159 24.49 8.73 21.91
C GLN A 159 25.97 8.62 22.31
N GLN A 160 26.28 7.84 23.34
CA GLN A 160 27.65 7.59 23.78
C GLN A 160 28.47 6.77 22.76
N MET A 161 27.80 5.97 21.93
CA MET A 161 28.43 5.25 20.79
C MET A 161 28.80 6.19 19.63
N GLY A 162 28.41 7.46 19.68
CA GLY A 162 28.77 8.49 18.71
C GLY A 162 27.62 8.97 17.82
N HIS A 163 26.42 8.39 17.94
CA HIS A 163 25.25 8.84 17.18
C HIS A 163 24.69 10.15 17.72
N GLU A 164 24.06 10.94 16.86
CA GLU A 164 23.26 12.09 17.28
C GLU A 164 21.84 11.62 17.58
N VAL A 165 21.50 11.43 18.86
CA VAL A 165 20.22 10.83 19.26
C VAL A 165 19.29 11.87 19.87
N PHE A 166 18.18 12.18 19.20
CA PHE A 166 17.12 13.01 19.76
C PHE A 166 16.07 12.15 20.45
N ILE A 167 15.93 12.29 21.77
CA ILE A 167 14.88 11.63 22.56
C ILE A 167 13.66 12.55 22.58
N VAL A 168 12.64 12.25 21.78
CA VAL A 168 11.45 13.09 21.66
C VAL A 168 10.48 12.78 22.80
N ILE A 169 10.19 13.78 23.63
CA ILE A 169 9.16 13.69 24.68
C ILE A 169 7.80 13.74 24.01
N GLU A 170 7.02 12.66 24.15
CA GLU A 170 5.65 12.57 23.65
C GLU A 170 4.62 12.51 24.78
N LYS A 171 5.07 12.20 26.00
CA LYS A 171 4.28 12.25 27.24
C LYS A 171 5.04 12.97 28.33
N ARG A 172 4.34 13.82 29.10
CA ARG A 172 4.93 14.63 30.18
C ARG A 172 5.74 13.79 31.18
N SER A 173 5.27 12.58 31.50
CA SER A 173 5.93 11.67 32.44
C SER A 173 7.30 11.17 31.98
N GLU A 174 7.63 11.25 30.70
CA GLU A 174 8.90 10.75 30.15
C GLU A 174 10.10 11.61 30.57
N LEU A 175 9.89 12.91 30.83
CA LEU A 175 10.97 13.82 31.23
C LEU A 175 11.67 13.36 32.51
N GLU A 176 10.91 12.92 33.52
CA GLU A 176 11.47 12.44 34.78
C GLU A 176 12.34 11.19 34.56
N ILE A 177 11.90 10.28 33.69
CA ILE A 177 12.66 9.08 33.32
C ILE A 177 13.95 9.46 32.60
N ILE A 178 13.88 10.41 31.66
CA ILE A 178 15.04 10.92 30.91
C ILE A 178 16.08 11.51 31.86
N LEU A 179 15.68 12.42 32.74
CA LEU A 179 16.59 13.07 33.69
C LEU A 179 17.22 12.06 34.66
N LYS A 180 16.42 11.12 35.17
CA LYS A 180 16.89 10.06 36.07
C LYS A 180 17.93 9.16 35.41
N GLU A 181 17.64 8.62 34.23
CA GLU A 181 18.55 7.70 33.56
C GLU A 181 19.77 8.43 32.97
N SER A 182 19.62 9.69 32.56
CA SER A 182 20.73 10.59 32.21
C SER A 182 21.70 10.77 33.38
N ALA A 183 21.19 11.15 34.55
CA ALA A 183 22.02 11.33 35.74
C ALA A 183 22.71 10.02 36.16
N ARG A 184 22.00 8.89 36.06
CA ARG A 184 22.55 7.57 36.34
C ARG A 184 23.71 7.17 35.43
N LEU A 185 23.63 7.50 34.14
CA LEU A 185 24.66 7.16 33.16
C LEU A 185 25.73 8.25 33.01
N GLY A 186 25.51 9.45 33.55
CA GLY A 186 26.39 10.60 33.36
C GLY A 186 26.40 11.13 31.91
N ILE A 187 25.31 10.88 31.15
CA ILE A 187 25.20 11.25 29.74
C ILE A 187 24.17 12.38 29.62
N LYS A 188 24.57 13.52 29.05
CA LYS A 188 23.68 14.65 28.81
C LYS A 188 22.77 14.38 27.60
N PRO A 189 21.44 14.32 27.74
CA PRO A 189 20.54 13.96 26.65
C PRO A 189 20.40 15.11 25.64
N LYS A 190 20.24 14.79 24.35
CA LYS A 190 19.56 15.69 23.41
C LYS A 190 18.07 15.37 23.44
N ILE A 191 17.27 16.35 23.86
CA ILE A 191 15.83 16.23 24.06
C ILE A 191 15.11 16.90 22.89
N GLY A 192 14.17 16.17 22.32
CA GLY A 192 13.11 16.71 21.47
C GLY A 192 11.79 16.81 22.23
N LEU A 193 10.84 17.59 21.73
CA LEU A 193 9.48 17.64 22.28
C LEU A 193 8.47 17.61 21.14
N ARG A 194 7.49 16.69 21.22
CA ARG A 194 6.38 16.64 20.29
C ARG A 194 5.23 17.55 20.75
N ILE A 195 4.92 18.56 19.96
CA ILE A 195 3.75 19.42 20.20
C ILE A 195 2.49 18.78 19.63
N ARG A 196 1.35 19.00 20.29
CA ARG A 196 0.04 18.63 19.78
C ARG A 196 -0.57 19.82 19.02
N LEU A 197 -0.80 19.63 17.73
CA LEU A 197 -1.43 20.64 16.88
C LEU A 197 -2.95 20.64 17.04
N MET A 198 -3.55 21.82 16.94
CA MET A 198 -4.99 21.99 16.85
C MET A 198 -5.48 21.88 15.40
N THR A 199 -4.66 22.37 14.47
CA THR A 199 -4.90 22.33 13.02
C THR A 199 -4.78 20.88 12.52
N LYS A 200 -5.69 20.47 11.61
CA LYS A 200 -5.79 19.10 11.09
C LYS A 200 -5.53 19.08 9.58
N GLY A 201 -4.99 17.95 9.10
CA GLY A 201 -5.18 17.52 7.72
C GLY A 201 -6.35 16.54 7.63
N ALA A 202 -7.22 16.71 6.62
CA ALA A 202 -8.34 15.79 6.37
C ALA A 202 -7.85 14.46 5.75
N GLY A 203 -8.53 13.34 6.04
CA GLY A 203 -8.32 12.04 5.36
C GLY A 203 -8.40 10.81 6.28
N LYS A 204 -8.21 9.61 5.69
CA LYS A 204 -8.31 8.30 6.39
C LYS A 204 -7.39 8.15 7.62
N TRP A 205 -6.30 8.90 7.68
CA TRP A 205 -5.32 8.86 8.78
C TRP A 205 -5.47 10.02 9.77
N GLU A 206 -6.62 10.70 9.81
CA GLU A 206 -6.88 11.88 10.68
C GLU A 206 -6.48 11.63 12.16
N ASN A 207 -6.69 10.40 12.66
CA ASN A 207 -6.41 10.05 14.06
C ASN A 207 -4.90 10.01 14.42
N THR A 208 -4.00 10.07 13.44
CA THR A 208 -2.55 10.08 13.66
C THR A 208 -2.02 11.48 14.03
N GLY A 209 -2.72 12.55 13.65
CA GLY A 209 -2.41 13.94 13.94
C GLY A 209 -3.46 14.67 14.80
N GLY A 210 -3.27 15.97 15.03
CA GLY A 210 -4.26 16.85 15.67
C GLY A 210 -4.58 16.59 17.15
N ASN A 211 -5.65 17.24 17.65
CA ASN A 211 -6.02 17.23 19.08
C ASN A 211 -6.42 15.85 19.65
N LYS A 212 -6.87 14.92 18.79
CA LYS A 212 -7.22 13.53 19.17
C LYS A 212 -6.01 12.58 19.12
N SER A 213 -4.82 13.05 18.73
CA SER A 213 -3.64 12.22 18.65
C SER A 213 -3.28 11.61 20.01
N LYS A 214 -2.86 10.34 20.00
CA LYS A 214 -2.41 9.60 21.20
C LYS A 214 -1.13 10.18 21.80
N PHE A 215 -0.38 10.97 21.04
CA PHE A 215 0.94 11.48 21.38
C PHE A 215 1.02 13.00 21.22
N GLY A 216 2.02 13.60 21.86
CA GLY A 216 2.26 15.03 21.84
C GLY A 216 1.65 15.77 23.01
N LEU A 217 2.27 16.89 23.36
CA LEU A 217 1.95 17.70 24.52
C LEU A 217 1.08 18.90 24.13
N ASN A 218 0.09 19.20 24.96
CA ASN A 218 -0.64 20.46 24.85
C ASN A 218 0.20 21.63 25.40
N ALA A 219 -0.24 22.88 25.18
CA ALA A 219 0.52 24.07 25.56
C ALA A 219 0.90 24.10 27.06
N GLU A 220 0.00 23.72 27.96
CA GLU A 220 0.27 23.64 29.41
C GLU A 220 1.40 22.66 29.71
N GLN A 221 1.32 21.44 29.15
CA GLN A 221 2.34 20.41 29.33
C GLN A 221 3.69 20.82 28.74
N VAL A 222 3.69 21.55 27.62
CA VAL A 222 4.92 22.11 27.02
C VAL A 222 5.58 23.10 27.99
N LEU A 223 4.81 24.03 28.54
CA LEU A 223 5.31 24.99 29.54
C LEU A 223 5.84 24.28 30.79
N ASP A 224 5.15 23.24 31.25
CA ASP A 224 5.58 22.44 32.38
C ASP A 224 6.92 21.74 32.13
N VAL A 225 7.14 21.18 30.94
CA VAL A 225 8.42 20.58 30.56
C VAL A 225 9.53 21.63 30.57
N ILE A 226 9.30 22.81 30.01
CA ILE A 226 10.29 23.90 30.00
C ILE A 226 10.63 24.34 31.44
N ASN A 227 9.62 24.53 32.28
CA ASN A 227 9.81 24.93 33.67
C ASN A 227 10.61 23.87 34.45
N GLN A 228 10.32 22.58 34.23
CA GLN A 228 11.09 21.50 34.84
C GLN A 228 12.53 21.44 34.33
N LEU A 229 12.77 21.63 33.03
CA LEU A 229 14.12 21.70 32.48
C LEU A 229 14.90 22.90 33.04
N LYS A 230 14.28 24.07 33.18
CA LYS A 230 14.87 25.24 33.83
C LYS A 230 15.22 24.96 35.29
N ALA A 231 14.29 24.37 36.06
CA ALA A 231 14.52 24.01 37.46
C ALA A 231 15.68 23.02 37.66
N ASN A 232 15.93 22.16 36.67
CA ASN A 232 17.03 21.19 36.67
C ASN A 232 18.30 21.70 35.95
N ASN A 233 18.39 22.98 35.59
CA ASN A 233 19.50 23.56 34.82
C ASN A 233 19.85 22.76 33.55
N SER A 234 18.83 22.19 32.90
CA SER A 234 18.95 21.27 31.76
C SER A 234 18.23 21.78 30.50
N LEU A 235 17.84 23.06 30.47
CA LEU A 235 17.13 23.65 29.32
C LEU A 235 17.92 23.53 28.01
N ASP A 236 19.25 23.54 28.09
CA ASP A 236 20.13 23.43 26.92
C ASP A 236 20.13 22.04 26.26
N CYS A 237 19.54 21.05 26.93
CA CYS A 237 19.25 19.74 26.35
C CYS A 237 18.09 19.82 25.33
N PHE A 238 17.20 20.81 25.42
CA PHE A 238 16.04 20.93 24.52
C PHE A 238 16.43 21.57 23.19
N GLN A 239 16.62 20.73 22.17
CA GLN A 239 17.23 21.12 20.89
C GLN A 239 16.32 20.91 19.67
N LEU A 240 15.26 20.10 19.80
CA LEU A 240 14.40 19.73 18.68
C LEU A 240 12.91 19.90 19.03
N MET A 241 12.16 20.61 18.18
CA MET A 241 10.70 20.61 18.24
C MET A 241 10.17 19.65 17.18
N HIS A 242 9.36 18.68 17.56
CA HIS A 242 8.76 17.71 16.66
C HIS A 242 7.26 17.98 16.52
N CYS A 243 6.73 17.79 15.32
CA CYS A 243 5.30 17.68 15.08
C CYS A 243 5.02 16.54 14.11
N HIS A 244 3.80 16.02 14.13
CA HIS A 244 3.38 15.03 13.16
C HIS A 244 2.02 15.44 12.60
N LEU A 245 2.01 15.79 11.33
CA LEU A 245 0.82 16.24 10.60
C LEU A 245 -0.20 15.10 10.45
N GLY A 246 0.31 13.87 10.33
CA GLY A 246 -0.43 12.65 10.02
C GLY A 246 0.24 11.91 8.86
N SER A 247 -0.28 10.76 8.46
CA SER A 247 0.15 10.07 7.23
C SER A 247 -0.73 10.51 6.05
N GLN A 248 -0.16 10.60 4.84
CA GLN A 248 -0.89 10.82 3.58
C GLN A 248 -1.80 12.07 3.64
N ILE A 249 -1.20 13.25 3.81
CA ILE A 249 -1.96 14.51 3.77
C ILE A 249 -2.24 14.83 2.30
N ALA A 250 -3.51 14.83 1.90
CA ALA A 250 -3.88 14.98 0.49
C ALA A 250 -3.86 16.43 -0.01
N ASN A 251 -4.03 17.41 0.88
CA ASN A 251 -4.16 18.82 0.53
C ASN A 251 -2.96 19.66 1.01
N ILE A 252 -2.30 20.37 0.09
CA ILE A 252 -1.17 21.25 0.39
C ILE A 252 -1.52 22.40 1.34
N HIS A 253 -2.77 22.90 1.30
CA HIS A 253 -3.21 23.97 2.19
C HIS A 253 -3.19 23.51 3.66
N ASP A 254 -3.56 22.27 3.94
CA ASP A 254 -3.57 21.71 5.30
C ASP A 254 -2.14 21.68 5.86
N ILE A 255 -1.17 21.29 5.03
CA ILE A 255 0.26 21.29 5.39
C ILE A 255 0.71 22.71 5.73
N ARG A 256 0.41 23.69 4.87
CA ARG A 256 0.77 25.09 5.12
C ARG A 256 0.13 25.62 6.41
N HIS A 257 -1.15 25.37 6.63
CA HIS A 257 -1.87 25.82 7.83
C HIS A 257 -1.28 25.20 9.10
N CYS A 258 -1.00 23.90 9.10
CA CYS A 258 -0.35 23.26 10.24
C CYS A 258 1.05 23.84 10.50
N MET A 259 1.83 24.09 9.44
CA MET A 259 3.17 24.65 9.58
C MET A 259 3.19 26.09 10.10
N LEU A 260 2.13 26.87 9.89
CA LEU A 260 1.98 28.19 10.52
C LEU A 260 1.84 28.05 12.04
N GLU A 261 1.06 27.08 12.52
CA GLU A 261 0.94 26.78 13.95
C GLU A 261 2.30 26.34 14.53
N VAL A 262 3.01 25.45 13.83
CA VAL A 262 4.36 25.01 14.21
C VAL A 262 5.34 26.18 14.29
N ALA A 263 5.34 27.07 13.29
CA ALA A 263 6.17 28.28 13.29
C ALA A 263 5.91 29.17 14.51
N ARG A 264 4.63 29.32 14.91
CA ARG A 264 4.26 30.07 16.11
C ARG A 264 4.80 29.42 17.38
N TYR A 265 4.67 28.10 17.53
CA TYR A 265 5.26 27.39 18.67
C TYR A 265 6.77 27.58 18.73
N TYR A 266 7.48 27.45 17.60
CA TYR A 266 8.93 27.69 17.55
C TYR A 266 9.31 29.08 18.09
N VAL A 267 8.63 30.14 17.61
CA VAL A 267 8.89 31.51 18.06
C VAL A 267 8.64 31.66 19.57
N GLU A 268 7.52 31.17 20.09
CA GLU A 268 7.22 31.26 21.52
C GLU A 268 8.21 30.47 22.37
N LEU A 269 8.64 29.29 21.93
CA LEU A 269 9.64 28.48 22.65
C LEU A 269 11.00 29.17 22.68
N ARG A 270 11.43 29.81 21.58
CA ARG A 270 12.66 30.61 21.53
C ARG A 270 12.57 31.84 22.44
N ARG A 271 11.40 32.49 22.55
CA ARG A 271 11.14 33.59 23.50
C ARG A 271 11.24 33.14 24.96
N LEU A 272 10.94 31.87 25.23
CA LEU A 272 11.17 31.23 26.53
C LEU A 272 12.63 30.79 26.74
N GLU A 273 13.54 31.20 25.85
CA GLU A 273 14.99 30.93 25.87
C GLU A 273 15.36 29.46 25.62
N ALA A 274 14.43 28.64 25.12
CA ALA A 274 14.75 27.27 24.72
C ALA A 274 15.67 27.29 23.48
N PRO A 275 16.84 26.64 23.49
CA PRO A 275 17.80 26.69 22.39
C PRO A 275 17.45 25.70 21.27
N ILE A 276 16.20 25.69 20.83
CA ILE A 276 15.72 24.83 19.75
C ILE A 276 16.38 25.25 18.45
N THR A 277 17.11 24.35 17.81
CA THR A 277 17.81 24.60 16.54
C THR A 277 17.15 23.88 15.37
N THR A 278 16.30 22.89 15.65
CA THR A 278 15.73 22.00 14.64
C THR A 278 14.23 21.84 14.84
N ILE A 279 13.49 21.94 13.73
CA ILE A 279 12.09 21.52 13.65
C ILE A 279 12.04 20.24 12.84
N ASP A 280 11.46 19.22 13.44
CA ASP A 280 11.11 17.98 12.78
C ASP A 280 9.62 18.04 12.42
N VAL A 281 9.33 18.10 11.11
CA VAL A 281 7.95 18.20 10.61
C VAL A 281 7.25 16.84 10.59
N GLY A 282 7.97 15.76 10.92
CA GLY A 282 7.49 14.40 10.87
C GLY A 282 7.19 13.95 9.43
N GLY A 283 6.34 12.94 9.30
CA GLY A 283 5.80 12.51 8.00
C GLY A 283 4.64 13.38 7.51
N GLY A 284 3.95 12.88 6.49
CA GLY A 284 2.72 13.49 5.96
C GLY A 284 2.76 13.81 4.47
N LEU A 285 3.96 13.86 3.88
CA LEU A 285 4.13 13.86 2.42
C LEU A 285 3.37 12.66 1.82
N GLY A 286 2.37 12.97 1.00
CA GLY A 286 1.52 12.01 0.33
C GLY A 286 2.21 11.26 -0.80
N VAL A 287 1.52 10.24 -1.29
CA VAL A 287 1.82 9.53 -2.54
C VAL A 287 0.54 9.47 -3.35
N ASP A 288 0.60 9.80 -4.64
CA ASP A 288 -0.57 9.72 -5.50
C ASP A 288 -0.79 8.27 -5.98
N TYR A 289 -1.57 7.49 -5.22
CA TYR A 289 -1.89 6.11 -5.57
C TYR A 289 -2.95 6.01 -6.67
N GLU A 290 -3.74 7.07 -6.83
CA GLU A 290 -4.82 7.12 -7.81
C GLU A 290 -4.33 7.65 -9.17
N GLY A 291 -3.29 8.47 -9.17
CA GLY A 291 -2.79 9.22 -10.31
C GLY A 291 -3.74 10.35 -10.72
N THR A 292 -4.56 10.87 -9.80
CA THR A 292 -5.58 11.88 -10.10
C THR A 292 -5.14 13.30 -9.74
N HIS A 293 -4.00 13.47 -9.06
CA HIS A 293 -3.53 14.75 -8.54
C HIS A 293 -4.61 15.54 -7.78
N SER A 294 -5.45 14.83 -7.04
CA SER A 294 -6.60 15.38 -6.34
C SER A 294 -6.42 15.35 -4.81
N THR A 295 -7.37 15.94 -4.08
CA THR A 295 -7.42 15.89 -2.61
C THR A 295 -8.17 14.65 -2.08
N SER A 296 -8.32 13.60 -2.88
CA SER A 296 -8.92 12.34 -2.43
C SER A 296 -8.02 11.62 -1.42
N ASP A 297 -8.60 10.68 -0.66
CA ASP A 297 -7.89 10.01 0.43
C ASP A 297 -6.65 9.22 -0.03
N CYS A 298 -6.63 8.69 -1.25
CA CYS A 298 -5.50 7.91 -1.77
C CYS A 298 -4.67 8.72 -2.79
N SER A 299 -4.87 10.04 -2.89
CA SER A 299 -4.15 10.95 -3.78
C SER A 299 -3.46 12.08 -3.00
N MET A 300 -2.81 13.00 -3.71
CA MET A 300 -2.41 14.31 -3.24
C MET A 300 -2.48 15.37 -4.34
N ASN A 301 -2.79 16.62 -3.99
CA ASN A 301 -2.91 17.74 -4.95
C ASN A 301 -1.63 18.58 -5.13
N TYR A 302 -0.47 18.01 -4.80
CA TYR A 302 0.79 18.74 -4.78
C TYR A 302 1.98 17.87 -5.12
N THR A 303 3.06 18.53 -5.51
CA THR A 303 4.37 17.94 -5.79
C THR A 303 5.28 17.95 -4.56
N VAL A 304 6.34 17.13 -4.59
CA VAL A 304 7.37 17.12 -3.53
C VAL A 304 8.04 18.50 -3.37
N LYS A 305 8.23 19.24 -4.46
CA LYS A 305 8.77 20.61 -4.42
C LYS A 305 7.80 21.60 -3.78
N GLU A 306 6.50 21.53 -4.10
CA GLU A 306 5.49 22.37 -3.46
C GLU A 306 5.36 22.08 -1.96
N TYR A 307 5.47 20.81 -1.56
CA TYR A 307 5.54 20.42 -0.15
C TYR A 307 6.69 21.12 0.58
N ALA A 308 7.92 21.00 0.05
CA ALA A 308 9.10 21.63 0.63
C ALA A 308 8.95 23.16 0.69
N THR A 309 8.50 23.79 -0.41
CA THR A 309 8.30 25.24 -0.48
C THR A 309 7.24 25.73 0.52
N ASN A 310 6.11 25.04 0.67
CA ASN A 310 5.07 25.47 1.60
C ASN A 310 5.48 25.37 3.08
N ILE A 311 6.35 24.42 3.44
CA ILE A 311 6.96 24.36 4.77
C ILE A 311 7.80 25.63 5.02
N LEU A 312 8.68 25.98 4.09
CA LEU A 312 9.53 27.16 4.22
C LEU A 312 8.74 28.47 4.25
N LEU A 313 7.73 28.59 3.38
CA LEU A 313 6.86 29.77 3.31
C LEU A 313 6.01 29.97 4.57
N ALA A 314 5.76 28.92 5.35
CA ALA A 314 5.09 29.04 6.64
C ALA A 314 6.07 29.47 7.76
N LEU A 315 7.29 28.94 7.76
CA LEU A 315 8.27 29.17 8.82
C LEU A 315 9.00 30.52 8.70
N ARG A 316 9.53 30.83 7.51
CA ARG A 316 10.44 31.97 7.30
C ARG A 316 9.83 33.32 7.66
N PRO A 317 8.63 33.69 7.17
CA PRO A 317 8.07 35.01 7.46
C PRO A 317 7.91 35.27 8.97
N LEU A 318 7.49 34.25 9.72
CA LEU A 318 7.31 34.33 11.17
C LEU A 318 8.64 34.40 11.93
N CYS A 319 9.68 33.71 11.45
CA CYS A 319 11.03 33.84 12.01
C CYS A 319 11.59 35.25 11.81
N VAL A 320 11.47 35.79 10.59
CA VAL A 320 11.93 37.15 10.25
C VAL A 320 11.17 38.21 11.07
N GLU A 321 9.84 38.13 11.13
CA GLU A 321 9.01 39.07 11.90
C GLU A 321 9.37 39.05 13.39
N ALA A 322 9.62 37.86 13.94
CA ALA A 322 9.99 37.69 15.34
C ALA A 322 11.47 37.96 15.64
N ASN A 323 12.28 38.29 14.63
CA ASN A 323 13.75 38.39 14.71
C ASN A 323 14.39 37.13 15.33
N MET A 324 13.92 35.96 14.90
CA MET A 324 14.40 34.64 15.32
C MET A 324 15.19 33.98 14.19
N PRO A 325 16.23 33.18 14.50
CA PRO A 325 16.94 32.42 13.48
C PRO A 325 16.02 31.37 12.87
N GLU A 326 16.16 31.16 11.57
CA GLU A 326 15.45 30.11 10.85
C GLU A 326 16.00 28.73 11.27
N PRO A 327 15.15 27.79 11.72
CA PRO A 327 15.60 26.50 12.24
C PRO A 327 16.02 25.54 11.11
N ASN A 328 16.88 24.58 11.45
CA ASN A 328 17.10 23.40 10.62
C ASN A 328 15.80 22.58 10.53
N LEU A 329 15.65 21.82 9.46
CA LEU A 329 14.47 21.03 9.18
C LEU A 329 14.80 19.54 9.08
N ILE A 330 13.97 18.73 9.72
CA ILE A 330 13.90 17.29 9.50
C ILE A 330 12.52 16.97 8.92
N SER A 331 12.45 16.06 7.95
CA SER A 331 11.20 15.37 7.60
C SER A 331 11.36 13.86 7.72
N GLU A 332 10.28 13.19 8.11
CA GLU A 332 10.18 11.73 8.28
C GLU A 332 9.30 11.12 7.18
N SER A 333 9.61 11.42 5.92
CA SER A 333 8.75 11.13 4.75
C SER A 333 8.82 9.66 4.28
N GLY A 334 8.67 8.69 5.19
CA GLY A 334 8.91 7.27 4.90
C GLY A 334 8.04 6.65 3.79
N ARG A 335 6.73 6.95 3.77
CA ARG A 335 5.81 6.46 2.72
C ARG A 335 6.25 6.95 1.33
N ALA A 336 6.58 8.23 1.24
CA ALA A 336 7.05 8.83 0.00
C ALA A 336 8.34 8.20 -0.52
N LEU A 337 9.24 7.75 0.36
CA LEU A 337 10.48 7.09 -0.05
C LEU A 337 10.27 5.66 -0.55
N THR A 338 9.26 4.96 -0.03
CA THR A 338 9.15 3.50 -0.18
C THR A 338 7.96 3.04 -1.01
N ALA A 339 6.93 3.84 -1.28
CA ALA A 339 5.76 3.34 -2.00
C ALA A 339 6.11 2.70 -3.36
N HIS A 340 6.79 3.44 -4.25
CA HIS A 340 7.09 3.03 -5.63
C HIS A 340 8.10 1.89 -5.77
N HIS A 341 8.91 1.61 -4.75
CA HIS A 341 10.05 0.72 -4.92
C HIS A 341 9.68 -0.76 -5.02
N ALA A 342 8.46 -1.16 -4.63
CA ALA A 342 8.07 -2.56 -4.63
C ALA A 342 6.85 -2.82 -5.53
N VAL A 343 6.88 -3.95 -6.23
CA VAL A 343 5.80 -4.44 -7.09
C VAL A 343 5.53 -5.90 -6.74
N LEU A 344 4.26 -6.22 -6.46
CA LEU A 344 3.83 -7.59 -6.22
C LEU A 344 3.26 -8.19 -7.51
N VAL A 345 3.82 -9.31 -7.97
CA VAL A 345 3.40 -10.00 -9.18
C VAL A 345 2.74 -11.33 -8.84
N THR A 346 1.63 -11.63 -9.49
CA THR A 346 0.87 -12.88 -9.32
C THR A 346 0.43 -13.45 -10.67
N ASN A 347 0.22 -14.76 -10.71
CA ASN A 347 -0.55 -15.40 -11.77
C ASN A 347 -2.06 -15.36 -11.46
N ILE A 348 -2.84 -15.47 -12.54
CA ILE A 348 -4.27 -15.76 -12.49
C ILE A 348 -4.41 -17.29 -12.38
N THR A 349 -5.19 -17.74 -11.40
CA THR A 349 -5.47 -19.16 -11.15
C THR A 349 -6.75 -19.59 -11.85
N ASP A 350 -7.77 -18.74 -11.82
CA ASP A 350 -9.06 -19.03 -12.43
C ASP A 350 -9.78 -17.76 -12.86
N VAL A 351 -10.67 -17.91 -13.84
CA VAL A 351 -11.50 -16.81 -14.39
C VAL A 351 -12.94 -17.27 -14.48
N GLU A 352 -13.82 -16.66 -13.68
CA GLU A 352 -15.26 -16.88 -13.74
C GLU A 352 -15.89 -15.81 -14.64
N LEU A 353 -16.25 -16.20 -15.86
CA LEU A 353 -16.95 -15.33 -16.81
C LEU A 353 -18.47 -15.49 -16.68
N ILE A 354 -19.18 -14.38 -16.59
CA ILE A 354 -20.62 -14.36 -16.84
C ILE A 354 -20.81 -14.45 -18.35
N LYS A 355 -21.23 -15.62 -18.84
CA LYS A 355 -21.43 -15.86 -20.26
C LYS A 355 -22.87 -15.61 -20.66
N LYS A 356 -23.05 -14.94 -21.81
CA LYS A 356 -24.33 -14.95 -22.51
C LYS A 356 -24.67 -16.40 -22.88
N THR A 357 -25.91 -16.80 -22.63
CA THR A 357 -26.36 -18.16 -22.97
C THR A 357 -26.50 -18.29 -24.49
N ASP A 358 -25.96 -19.37 -25.08
CA ASP A 358 -26.02 -19.63 -26.53
C ASP A 358 -27.46 -19.80 -27.04
N ARG A 359 -28.33 -20.40 -26.21
CA ARG A 359 -29.74 -20.64 -26.52
C ARG A 359 -30.63 -20.10 -25.41
N LEU A 360 -31.34 -19.01 -25.70
CA LEU A 360 -32.26 -18.40 -24.75
C LEU A 360 -33.37 -19.36 -24.30
N PRO A 361 -33.67 -19.43 -23.00
CA PRO A 361 -34.78 -20.23 -22.50
C PRO A 361 -36.10 -19.56 -22.92
N ARG A 362 -36.85 -20.22 -23.79
CA ARG A 362 -38.19 -19.77 -24.18
C ARG A 362 -39.19 -20.17 -23.09
N PRO A 363 -40.14 -19.29 -22.71
CA PRO A 363 -41.21 -19.65 -21.80
C PRO A 363 -42.08 -20.78 -22.36
N GLU A 364 -42.46 -21.72 -21.51
CA GLU A 364 -43.50 -22.71 -21.75
C GLU A 364 -44.84 -22.19 -21.22
N GLU A 365 -45.98 -22.71 -21.70
CA GLU A 365 -47.31 -22.26 -21.24
C GLU A 365 -47.55 -22.46 -19.74
N THR A 366 -46.82 -23.38 -19.12
CA THR A 366 -46.91 -23.70 -17.70
C THR A 366 -45.90 -22.95 -16.83
N ASP A 367 -45.00 -22.17 -17.42
CA ASP A 367 -44.03 -21.39 -16.66
C ASP A 367 -44.74 -20.29 -15.85
N SER A 368 -44.18 -19.94 -14.70
CA SER A 368 -44.71 -18.87 -13.85
C SER A 368 -44.70 -17.51 -14.56
N HIS A 369 -45.62 -16.60 -14.17
CA HIS A 369 -45.80 -15.29 -14.80
C HIS A 369 -44.50 -14.48 -14.89
N VAL A 370 -43.65 -14.57 -13.86
CA VAL A 370 -42.34 -13.87 -13.80
C VAL A 370 -41.42 -14.22 -14.98
N ILE A 371 -41.50 -15.45 -15.53
CA ILE A 371 -40.72 -15.86 -16.70
C ILE A 371 -41.30 -15.22 -17.97
N HIS A 372 -42.63 -15.15 -18.08
CA HIS A 372 -43.29 -14.45 -19.17
C HIS A 372 -43.01 -12.95 -19.14
N ASP A 373 -42.97 -12.33 -17.96
CA ASP A 373 -42.71 -10.89 -17.78
C ASP A 373 -41.29 -10.51 -18.19
N ILE A 374 -40.28 -11.26 -17.76
CA ILE A 374 -38.89 -11.00 -18.18
C ILE A 374 -38.68 -11.34 -19.66
N TRP A 375 -39.38 -12.35 -20.20
CA TRP A 375 -39.35 -12.65 -21.63
C TRP A 375 -39.97 -11.52 -22.47
N ASN A 376 -41.11 -10.97 -22.06
CA ASN A 376 -41.74 -9.83 -22.72
C ASN A 376 -40.82 -8.60 -22.67
N THR A 377 -40.14 -8.38 -21.54
CA THR A 377 -39.12 -7.35 -21.39
C THR A 377 -37.99 -7.53 -22.41
N TYR A 378 -37.47 -8.75 -22.55
CA TYR A 378 -36.47 -9.08 -23.58
C TYR A 378 -36.96 -8.82 -25.01
N GLN A 379 -38.21 -9.17 -25.33
CA GLN A 379 -38.76 -8.96 -26.67
C GLN A 379 -38.97 -7.49 -27.05
N THR A 380 -39.09 -6.61 -26.04
CA THR A 380 -39.39 -5.18 -26.23
C THR A 380 -38.17 -4.28 -26.06
N ILE A 381 -36.96 -4.84 -25.96
CA ILE A 381 -35.69 -4.08 -25.80
C ILE A 381 -35.56 -2.95 -26.82
N SER A 382 -35.84 -3.24 -28.10
CA SER A 382 -35.67 -2.25 -29.18
C SER A 382 -36.77 -1.17 -29.23
N GLN A 383 -37.79 -1.26 -28.37
CA GLN A 383 -38.99 -0.41 -28.40
C GLN A 383 -39.06 0.56 -27.21
N ASN A 384 -38.24 0.36 -26.18
CA ASN A 384 -38.25 1.15 -24.94
C ASN A 384 -36.87 1.72 -24.61
N LEU A 385 -36.81 2.58 -23.60
CA LEU A 385 -35.55 3.15 -23.13
C LEU A 385 -34.69 2.06 -22.43
N PRO A 386 -33.36 2.06 -22.61
CA PRO A 386 -32.47 1.07 -21.98
C PRO A 386 -32.61 0.99 -20.45
N SER A 387 -32.81 2.14 -19.79
CA SER A 387 -33.02 2.23 -18.34
C SER A 387 -34.34 1.62 -17.88
N GLU A 388 -35.41 1.78 -18.66
CA GLU A 388 -36.72 1.19 -18.40
C GLU A 388 -36.66 -0.34 -18.52
N ILE A 389 -36.04 -0.85 -19.59
CA ILE A 389 -35.79 -2.29 -19.79
C ILE A 389 -35.00 -2.88 -18.63
N TYR A 390 -33.92 -2.22 -18.20
CA TYR A 390 -33.12 -2.69 -17.08
C TYR A 390 -33.92 -2.74 -15.77
N ASN A 391 -34.75 -1.72 -15.52
CA ASN A 391 -35.60 -1.66 -14.33
C ASN A 391 -36.64 -2.79 -14.33
N TYR A 392 -37.31 -3.05 -15.46
CA TYR A 392 -38.25 -4.17 -15.58
C TYR A 392 -37.57 -5.52 -15.40
N ALA A 393 -36.40 -5.71 -16.00
CA ALA A 393 -35.63 -6.94 -15.84
C ALA A 393 -35.17 -7.13 -14.38
N SER A 394 -34.71 -6.06 -13.73
CA SER A 394 -34.28 -6.09 -12.33
C SER A 394 -35.45 -6.40 -11.38
N HIS A 395 -36.62 -5.83 -11.63
CA HIS A 395 -37.83 -6.14 -10.87
C HIS A 395 -38.23 -7.61 -11.01
N ALA A 396 -38.25 -8.15 -12.22
CA ALA A 396 -38.56 -9.56 -12.45
C ALA A 396 -37.54 -10.51 -11.77
N LEU A 397 -36.25 -10.13 -11.75
CA LEU A 397 -35.22 -10.89 -11.04
C LEU A 397 -35.46 -10.90 -9.52
N GLU A 398 -35.77 -9.75 -8.92
CA GLU A 398 -36.07 -9.63 -7.49
C GLU A 398 -37.34 -10.40 -7.12
N GLU A 399 -38.38 -10.33 -7.95
CA GLU A 399 -39.60 -11.09 -7.79
C GLU A 399 -39.32 -12.60 -7.86
N ALA A 400 -38.56 -13.07 -8.85
CA ALA A 400 -38.17 -14.47 -8.95
C ALA A 400 -37.41 -14.96 -7.72
N TYR A 401 -36.51 -14.14 -7.15
CA TYR A 401 -35.83 -14.48 -5.89
C TYR A 401 -36.80 -14.56 -4.71
N SER A 402 -37.79 -13.68 -4.63
CA SER A 402 -38.83 -13.74 -3.61
C SER A 402 -39.68 -15.00 -3.75
N LEU A 403 -40.17 -15.28 -4.96
CA LEU A 403 -40.95 -16.48 -5.27
C LEU A 403 -40.19 -17.77 -4.98
N PHE A 404 -38.90 -17.82 -5.31
CA PHE A 404 -38.04 -18.97 -5.01
C PHE A 404 -37.87 -19.18 -3.49
N LYS A 405 -37.63 -18.11 -2.71
CA LYS A 405 -37.56 -18.19 -1.24
C LYS A 405 -38.86 -18.74 -0.62
N HIS A 406 -39.99 -18.48 -1.25
CA HIS A 406 -41.30 -18.96 -0.84
C HIS A 406 -41.72 -20.28 -1.50
N SER A 407 -40.80 -20.97 -2.18
CA SER A 407 -41.05 -22.25 -2.87
C SER A 407 -42.17 -22.20 -3.92
N VAL A 408 -42.39 -21.03 -4.53
CA VAL A 408 -43.40 -20.83 -5.59
C VAL A 408 -42.86 -21.23 -6.95
N ILE A 409 -41.59 -20.94 -7.24
CA ILE A 409 -40.91 -21.33 -8.48
C ILE A 409 -39.80 -22.34 -8.20
N SER A 410 -39.55 -23.19 -9.19
CA SER A 410 -38.48 -24.18 -9.17
C SER A 410 -37.09 -23.57 -9.39
N LEU A 411 -36.04 -24.36 -9.12
CA LEU A 411 -34.66 -23.98 -9.45
C LEU A 411 -34.47 -23.76 -10.96
N GLN A 412 -35.15 -24.55 -11.79
CA GLN A 412 -35.13 -24.44 -13.25
C GLN A 412 -35.74 -23.12 -13.71
N GLU A 413 -36.89 -22.74 -13.15
CA GLU A 413 -37.54 -21.46 -13.43
C GLU A 413 -36.69 -20.28 -12.97
N LYS A 414 -36.13 -20.34 -11.75
CA LYS A 414 -35.17 -19.34 -11.26
C LYS A 414 -33.98 -19.18 -12.23
N ALA A 415 -33.41 -20.29 -12.70
CA ALA A 415 -32.31 -20.27 -13.66
C ALA A 415 -32.71 -19.65 -15.02
N LYS A 416 -33.93 -19.88 -15.51
CA LYS A 416 -34.45 -19.23 -16.74
C LYS A 416 -34.46 -17.70 -16.58
N VAL A 417 -34.98 -17.20 -15.45
CA VAL A 417 -35.02 -15.76 -15.15
C VAL A 417 -33.60 -15.18 -15.07
N GLU A 418 -32.68 -15.84 -14.36
CA GLU A 418 -31.27 -15.40 -14.26
C GLU A 418 -30.60 -15.32 -15.64
N GLN A 419 -30.80 -16.34 -16.50
CA GLN A 419 -30.24 -16.35 -17.86
C GLN A 419 -30.81 -15.25 -18.76
N LEU A 420 -32.13 -15.00 -18.68
CA LEU A 420 -32.78 -13.92 -19.42
C LEU A 420 -32.30 -12.56 -18.92
N PHE A 421 -32.22 -12.38 -17.60
CA PHE A 421 -31.71 -11.16 -16.98
C PHE A 421 -30.28 -10.84 -17.45
N THR A 422 -29.36 -11.81 -17.36
CA THR A 422 -27.98 -11.66 -17.86
C THR A 422 -27.95 -11.30 -19.34
N THR A 423 -28.81 -11.92 -20.14
CA THR A 423 -28.89 -11.60 -21.58
C THR A 423 -29.38 -10.17 -21.81
N ILE A 424 -30.43 -9.74 -21.10
CA ILE A 424 -30.94 -8.37 -21.18
C ILE A 424 -29.85 -7.37 -20.79
N CYS A 425 -29.06 -7.62 -19.73
CA CYS A 425 -27.95 -6.75 -19.35
C CYS A 425 -26.94 -6.56 -20.50
N PHE A 426 -26.54 -7.65 -21.19
CA PHE A 426 -25.63 -7.56 -22.33
C PHE A 426 -26.23 -6.82 -23.53
N GLU A 427 -27.53 -6.98 -23.82
CA GLU A 427 -28.20 -6.24 -24.89
C GLU A 427 -28.34 -4.76 -24.54
N VAL A 428 -28.77 -4.44 -23.31
CA VAL A 428 -28.89 -3.06 -22.80
C VAL A 428 -27.54 -2.35 -22.88
N GLN A 429 -26.46 -3.00 -22.44
CA GLN A 429 -25.10 -2.44 -22.49
C GLN A 429 -24.69 -1.99 -23.90
N GLN A 430 -25.12 -2.68 -24.96
CA GLN A 430 -24.81 -2.31 -26.35
C GLN A 430 -25.59 -1.10 -26.86
N LEU A 431 -26.68 -0.71 -26.17
CA LEU A 431 -27.54 0.41 -26.54
C LEU A 431 -27.20 1.71 -25.80
N LEU A 432 -26.41 1.64 -24.72
CA LEU A 432 -26.05 2.79 -23.89
C LEU A 432 -25.01 3.68 -24.57
N ASP A 433 -25.18 5.01 -24.44
CA ASP A 433 -24.21 6.00 -24.91
C ASP A 433 -23.36 6.52 -23.73
N GLU A 434 -22.05 6.26 -23.77
CA GLU A 434 -21.09 6.73 -22.74
C GLU A 434 -21.08 8.26 -22.56
N ASN A 435 -21.51 9.03 -23.57
CA ASN A 435 -21.57 10.50 -23.50
C ASN A 435 -22.80 11.01 -22.76
N ASN A 436 -23.81 10.16 -22.53
CA ASN A 436 -24.98 10.49 -21.74
C ASN A 436 -24.73 10.11 -20.27
N HIS A 437 -24.89 11.07 -19.36
CA HIS A 437 -24.62 10.86 -17.94
C HIS A 437 -25.47 9.74 -17.31
N SER A 438 -26.77 9.67 -17.59
CA SER A 438 -27.64 8.63 -17.03
C SER A 438 -27.31 7.24 -17.57
N ASP A 439 -26.93 7.17 -18.85
CA ASP A 439 -26.57 5.92 -19.50
C ASP A 439 -25.21 5.43 -18.98
N LYS A 440 -24.28 6.36 -18.68
CA LYS A 440 -23.00 6.05 -18.07
C LYS A 440 -23.16 5.43 -16.67
N GLU A 441 -24.00 6.00 -15.81
CA GLU A 441 -24.27 5.44 -14.48
C GLU A 441 -24.85 4.01 -14.57
N LEU A 442 -25.79 3.80 -15.49
CA LEU A 442 -26.35 2.47 -15.75
C LEU A 442 -25.31 1.51 -16.34
N MET A 443 -24.44 1.98 -17.21
CA MET A 443 -23.35 1.19 -17.79
C MET A 443 -22.38 0.73 -16.70
N GLU A 444 -21.97 1.61 -15.79
CA GLU A 444 -21.10 1.27 -14.66
C GLU A 444 -21.74 0.20 -13.75
N LEU A 445 -23.03 0.34 -13.46
CA LEU A 445 -23.79 -0.65 -12.68
C LEU A 445 -23.84 -2.02 -13.38
N ILE A 446 -24.11 -2.05 -14.69
CA ILE A 446 -24.13 -3.29 -15.46
C ILE A 446 -22.73 -3.89 -15.55
N ASN A 447 -21.69 -3.07 -15.78
CA ASN A 447 -20.30 -3.50 -15.87
C ASN A 447 -19.84 -4.18 -14.57
N GLU A 448 -20.16 -3.61 -13.42
CA GLU A 448 -19.85 -4.19 -12.12
C GLU A 448 -20.58 -5.51 -11.90
N ARG A 449 -21.89 -5.54 -12.21
CA ARG A 449 -22.71 -6.74 -12.04
C ARG A 449 -22.32 -7.88 -12.98
N MET A 450 -21.88 -7.55 -14.20
CA MET A 450 -21.46 -8.51 -15.24
C MET A 450 -19.94 -8.75 -15.24
N ALA A 451 -19.21 -8.20 -14.28
CA ALA A 451 -17.75 -8.31 -14.24
C ALA A 451 -17.31 -9.78 -14.08
N ALA A 452 -16.24 -10.13 -14.79
CA ALA A 452 -15.52 -11.38 -14.59
C ALA A 452 -14.89 -11.39 -13.20
N LYS A 453 -14.93 -12.53 -12.50
CA LYS A 453 -14.14 -12.71 -11.28
C LYS A 453 -12.80 -13.31 -11.63
N ILE A 454 -11.72 -12.63 -11.24
CA ILE A 454 -10.35 -13.05 -11.52
C ILE A 454 -9.71 -13.51 -10.21
N PHE A 455 -9.42 -14.80 -10.10
CA PHE A 455 -8.80 -15.36 -8.91
C PHE A 455 -7.28 -15.29 -9.02
N CYS A 456 -6.67 -14.46 -8.20
CA CYS A 456 -5.24 -14.24 -8.16
C CYS A 456 -4.57 -15.19 -7.17
N ASN A 457 -3.42 -15.78 -7.53
CA ASN A 457 -2.62 -16.65 -6.66
C ASN A 457 -1.90 -15.88 -5.53
N LEU A 458 -2.64 -15.18 -4.68
CA LEU A 458 -2.10 -14.50 -3.51
C LEU A 458 -3.15 -14.38 -2.39
N SER A 459 -2.77 -13.75 -1.29
CA SER A 459 -3.69 -13.30 -0.25
C SER A 459 -3.57 -11.78 -0.07
N PHE A 460 -4.68 -11.05 -0.16
CA PHE A 460 -4.72 -9.61 0.07
C PHE A 460 -4.49 -9.26 1.55
N PHE A 461 -4.87 -10.14 2.48
CA PHE A 461 -4.58 -9.98 3.90
C PHE A 461 -3.09 -10.03 4.22
N GLN A 462 -2.35 -10.84 3.47
CA GLN A 462 -0.90 -10.97 3.59
C GLN A 462 -0.18 -9.84 2.85
N SER A 463 -0.51 -9.58 1.59
CA SER A 463 0.31 -8.68 0.74
C SER A 463 -0.29 -7.29 0.51
N LEU A 464 -1.57 -7.08 0.82
CA LEU A 464 -2.27 -5.80 0.64
C LEU A 464 -3.14 -5.42 1.87
N PRO A 465 -2.62 -5.51 3.12
CA PRO A 465 -3.44 -5.35 4.32
C PRO A 465 -4.16 -3.99 4.39
N ASP A 466 -3.53 -2.90 3.94
CA ASP A 466 -4.17 -1.57 3.90
C ASP A 466 -5.38 -1.51 2.94
N ALA A 467 -5.41 -2.32 1.87
CA ALA A 467 -6.56 -2.38 0.98
C ALA A 467 -7.79 -2.91 1.71
N TRP A 468 -7.60 -3.93 2.55
CA TRP A 468 -8.64 -4.49 3.41
C TRP A 468 -8.98 -3.57 4.58
N ALA A 469 -7.99 -3.15 5.36
CA ALA A 469 -8.21 -2.49 6.66
C ALA A 469 -8.74 -1.05 6.55
N ILE A 470 -8.30 -0.30 5.53
CA ILE A 470 -8.61 1.13 5.37
C ILE A 470 -9.07 1.49 3.95
N GLY A 471 -9.36 0.49 3.12
CA GLY A 471 -9.78 0.69 1.74
C GLY A 471 -8.73 1.42 0.90
N GLN A 472 -7.44 1.24 1.17
CA GLN A 472 -6.37 1.83 0.38
C GLN A 472 -6.46 1.36 -1.08
N ILE A 473 -6.21 2.28 -2.02
CA ILE A 473 -6.19 1.98 -3.44
C ILE A 473 -4.75 1.68 -3.86
N PHE A 474 -4.56 0.62 -4.64
CA PHE A 474 -3.29 0.29 -5.27
C PHE A 474 -3.51 0.17 -6.78
N PRO A 475 -2.63 0.74 -7.63
CA PRO A 475 -2.69 0.50 -9.05
C PRO A 475 -2.47 -0.98 -9.37
N VAL A 476 -3.24 -1.51 -10.33
CA VAL A 476 -3.15 -2.89 -10.79
C VAL A 476 -3.20 -2.91 -12.31
N ALA A 477 -2.30 -3.66 -12.94
CA ALA A 477 -2.28 -3.84 -14.39
C ALA A 477 -1.68 -5.21 -14.80
N PRO A 478 -2.05 -5.74 -15.98
CA PRO A 478 -1.29 -6.81 -16.63
C PRO A 478 0.13 -6.37 -16.92
N ILE A 479 1.11 -7.24 -16.69
CA ILE A 479 2.52 -6.91 -17.01
C ILE A 479 2.88 -7.13 -18.49
N SER A 480 1.98 -7.74 -19.26
CA SER A 480 2.15 -8.06 -20.68
C SER A 480 0.81 -8.08 -21.39
N GLN A 481 0.83 -8.26 -22.72
CA GLN A 481 -0.36 -8.36 -23.58
C GLN A 481 -1.19 -7.06 -23.66
N LEU A 482 -0.59 -5.91 -23.33
CA LEU A 482 -1.26 -4.60 -23.35
C LEU A 482 -1.48 -4.05 -24.78
N VAL A 483 -0.91 -4.71 -25.80
CA VAL A 483 -1.28 -4.49 -27.22
C VAL A 483 -2.71 -4.91 -27.53
N GLN A 484 -3.27 -5.84 -26.76
CA GLN A 484 -4.62 -6.35 -26.99
C GLN A 484 -5.64 -5.32 -26.52
N LYS A 485 -6.75 -5.18 -27.25
CA LYS A 485 -7.87 -4.36 -26.81
C LYS A 485 -8.47 -4.98 -25.54
N PRO A 486 -8.49 -4.27 -24.41
CA PRO A 486 -9.16 -4.76 -23.23
C PRO A 486 -10.68 -4.77 -23.46
N SER A 487 -11.32 -5.82 -22.96
CA SER A 487 -12.75 -6.04 -23.17
C SER A 487 -13.43 -6.74 -22.00
N MET A 488 -12.69 -6.98 -20.91
CA MET A 488 -13.17 -7.76 -19.77
C MET A 488 -13.19 -6.88 -18.53
N HIS A 489 -14.39 -6.40 -18.15
CA HIS A 489 -14.59 -5.80 -16.83
C HIS A 489 -14.38 -6.87 -15.78
N SER A 490 -13.54 -6.59 -14.80
CA SER A 490 -13.00 -7.61 -13.89
C SER A 490 -13.01 -7.14 -12.45
N ILE A 491 -13.29 -8.05 -11.53
CA ILE A 491 -13.13 -7.86 -10.08
C ILE A 491 -12.12 -8.91 -9.61
N LEU A 492 -11.05 -8.44 -8.98
CA LEU A 492 -10.00 -9.32 -8.46
C LEU A 492 -10.43 -9.92 -7.13
N GLN A 493 -10.21 -11.23 -7.02
CA GLN A 493 -10.39 -12.05 -5.82
C GLN A 493 -9.04 -12.68 -5.46
N ASP A 494 -8.76 -12.84 -4.18
CA ASP A 494 -7.62 -13.61 -3.71
C ASP A 494 -7.98 -15.10 -3.49
N LEU A 495 -7.05 -15.90 -2.94
CA LEU A 495 -7.29 -17.33 -2.67
C LEU A 495 -7.98 -17.62 -1.34
N THR A 496 -8.28 -16.61 -0.54
CA THR A 496 -8.85 -16.82 0.78
C THR A 496 -10.32 -17.23 0.69
N CYS A 497 -10.80 -17.89 1.73
CA CYS A 497 -12.22 -18.23 1.84
C CYS A 497 -13.06 -17.06 2.38
N ASP A 498 -12.44 -15.90 2.60
CA ASP A 498 -13.09 -14.71 3.12
C ASP A 498 -13.59 -13.83 1.97
N SER A 499 -14.84 -13.40 2.04
CA SER A 499 -15.44 -12.52 1.03
C SER A 499 -14.80 -11.13 0.98
N ASP A 500 -14.08 -10.72 2.02
CA ASP A 500 -13.31 -9.48 2.04
C ASP A 500 -12.00 -9.59 1.24
N GLY A 501 -11.62 -10.79 0.78
CA GLY A 501 -10.51 -11.07 -0.14
C GLY A 501 -10.76 -10.55 -1.56
N THR A 502 -11.24 -9.31 -1.72
CA THR A 502 -11.58 -8.69 -2.99
C THR A 502 -11.13 -7.23 -3.09
N ILE A 503 -10.71 -6.80 -4.29
CA ILE A 503 -10.44 -5.39 -4.58
C ILE A 503 -11.67 -4.75 -5.25
N LYS A 504 -12.15 -3.65 -4.67
CA LYS A 504 -13.39 -2.97 -5.09
C LYS A 504 -13.19 -1.66 -5.86
N ARG A 505 -11.95 -1.15 -5.88
CA ARG A 505 -11.62 0.17 -6.45
C ARG A 505 -10.31 0.11 -7.20
N TYR A 506 -10.32 0.62 -8.42
CA TYR A 506 -9.18 0.59 -9.33
C TYR A 506 -8.91 1.99 -9.87
N PRO A 507 -7.64 2.45 -9.90
CA PRO A 507 -7.28 3.66 -10.61
C PRO A 507 -7.62 3.56 -12.10
N GLY A 508 -8.43 4.49 -12.59
CA GLY A 508 -8.66 4.70 -14.01
C GLY A 508 -8.05 6.02 -14.49
N LYS A 509 -8.14 6.27 -15.80
CA LYS A 509 -7.57 7.46 -16.47
C LYS A 509 -7.92 8.81 -15.83
N SER A 510 -9.12 8.96 -15.29
CA SER A 510 -9.59 10.26 -14.73
C SER A 510 -10.47 10.12 -13.49
N CYS A 511 -10.76 8.89 -13.07
CA CYS A 511 -11.59 8.61 -11.91
C CYS A 511 -11.28 7.20 -11.39
N ILE A 512 -11.85 6.88 -10.23
CA ILE A 512 -11.77 5.53 -9.65
C ILE A 512 -12.91 4.69 -10.19
N ASN A 513 -12.57 3.53 -10.73
CA ASN A 513 -13.52 2.57 -11.28
C ASN A 513 -13.85 1.48 -10.25
N THR A 514 -15.05 0.90 -10.33
CA THR A 514 -15.46 -0.27 -9.53
C THR A 514 -15.00 -1.60 -10.14
N THR A 515 -14.56 -1.59 -11.41
CA THR A 515 -14.01 -2.75 -12.12
C THR A 515 -12.67 -2.40 -12.76
N LEU A 516 -11.82 -3.42 -12.91
CA LEU A 516 -10.58 -3.35 -13.67
C LEU A 516 -10.82 -3.83 -15.09
N MET A 517 -10.39 -3.04 -16.07
CA MET A 517 -10.52 -3.40 -17.47
C MET A 517 -9.31 -4.21 -17.92
N LEU A 518 -9.52 -5.48 -18.29
CA LEU A 518 -8.46 -6.42 -18.64
C LEU A 518 -8.53 -6.89 -20.10
N PRO A 519 -7.39 -7.26 -20.71
CA PRO A 519 -7.35 -8.05 -21.94
C PRO A 519 -8.10 -9.38 -21.78
N PRO A 520 -8.67 -9.93 -22.86
CA PRO A 520 -9.19 -11.30 -22.86
C PRO A 520 -8.17 -12.29 -22.28
N TYR A 521 -8.64 -13.19 -21.41
CA TYR A 521 -7.79 -14.20 -20.81
C TYR A 521 -7.84 -15.51 -21.60
N ASP A 522 -6.67 -16.02 -21.98
CA ASP A 522 -6.48 -17.30 -22.67
C ASP A 522 -5.58 -18.19 -21.80
N GLU A 523 -6.12 -19.30 -21.31
CA GLU A 523 -5.37 -20.25 -20.47
C GLU A 523 -4.14 -20.83 -21.19
N SER A 524 -4.13 -20.87 -22.53
CA SER A 524 -2.97 -21.32 -23.31
C SER A 524 -1.87 -20.26 -23.41
N LYS A 525 -2.20 -18.99 -23.11
CA LYS A 525 -1.29 -17.84 -23.14
C LYS A 525 -1.55 -16.93 -21.94
N PRO A 526 -1.30 -17.41 -20.71
CA PRO A 526 -1.58 -16.63 -19.51
C PRO A 526 -0.70 -15.38 -19.47
N TYR A 527 -1.24 -14.31 -18.89
CA TYR A 527 -0.47 -13.15 -18.45
C TYR A 527 -0.52 -13.05 -16.93
N HIS A 528 0.43 -12.31 -16.35
CA HIS A 528 0.51 -12.03 -14.92
C HIS A 528 -0.06 -10.64 -14.62
N LEU A 529 -0.58 -10.48 -13.41
CA LEU A 529 -1.01 -9.19 -12.86
C LEU A 529 0.05 -8.67 -11.90
N ALA A 530 0.22 -7.35 -11.87
CA ALA A 530 1.08 -6.67 -10.92
C ALA A 530 0.30 -5.62 -10.12
N PHE A 531 0.57 -5.57 -8.82
CA PHE A 531 0.12 -4.55 -7.89
C PHE A 531 1.30 -3.63 -7.60
N PHE A 532 1.09 -2.33 -7.81
CA PHE A 532 2.13 -1.31 -7.70
C PHE A 532 1.95 -0.48 -6.43
N LEU A 533 3.00 0.26 -6.09
CA LEU A 533 3.02 1.15 -4.93
C LEU A 533 2.87 0.42 -3.58
N VAL A 534 3.25 -0.85 -3.53
CA VAL A 534 3.08 -1.73 -2.35
C VAL A 534 4.24 -1.68 -1.37
N GLY A 535 5.25 -0.84 -1.59
CA GLY A 535 6.50 -0.87 -0.81
C GLY A 535 6.45 -0.19 0.56
N ALA A 536 5.35 0.50 0.89
CA ALA A 536 5.17 1.16 2.18
C ALA A 536 4.08 0.44 2.99
N TYR A 537 4.38 0.08 4.25
CA TYR A 537 3.52 -0.60 5.23
C TYR A 537 3.10 -2.04 4.90
N GLN A 538 2.95 -2.41 3.63
CA GLN A 538 2.30 -3.67 3.25
C GLN A 538 3.02 -4.93 3.76
N GLU A 539 4.34 -4.98 3.61
CA GLU A 539 5.14 -6.17 3.95
C GLU A 539 5.05 -6.53 5.45
N ILE A 540 5.16 -5.53 6.32
CA ILE A 540 5.18 -5.75 7.77
C ILE A 540 3.79 -5.92 8.39
N LEU A 541 2.75 -5.38 7.75
CA LEU A 541 1.36 -5.46 8.24
C LEU A 541 0.64 -6.73 7.76
N GLY A 542 1.27 -7.51 6.88
CA GLY A 542 0.73 -8.78 6.41
C GLY A 542 0.37 -9.72 7.55
N ASN A 543 -0.71 -10.47 7.37
CA ASN A 543 -1.11 -11.50 8.32
C ASN A 543 -1.41 -12.83 7.65
N LEU A 544 -1.22 -13.90 8.43
CA LEU A 544 -1.33 -15.30 8.00
C LEU A 544 -2.79 -15.78 7.88
N HIS A 545 -3.69 -14.98 7.30
CA HIS A 545 -5.08 -15.38 7.09
C HIS A 545 -5.13 -16.67 6.23
N ASN A 546 -5.93 -17.65 6.64
CA ASN A 546 -5.93 -19.00 6.06
C ASN A 546 -4.56 -19.72 6.03
N LEU A 547 -3.61 -19.29 6.87
CA LEU A 547 -2.23 -19.79 6.89
C LEU A 547 -1.48 -19.57 5.56
N PHE A 548 -1.88 -18.58 4.75
CA PHE A 548 -1.03 -18.10 3.66
C PHE A 548 0.08 -17.24 4.26
N GLY A 549 1.33 -17.67 4.09
CA GLY A 549 2.48 -16.99 4.64
C GLY A 549 3.16 -16.02 3.70
N ASP A 550 4.35 -15.56 4.07
CA ASP A 550 5.10 -14.58 3.28
C ASP A 550 5.31 -15.06 1.83
N THR A 551 5.26 -14.13 0.88
CA THR A 551 5.48 -14.42 -0.54
C THR A 551 6.97 -14.55 -0.84
N ASN A 552 7.32 -15.08 -2.02
CA ASN A 552 8.70 -14.98 -2.48
C ASN A 552 9.08 -13.50 -2.64
N SER A 553 10.32 -13.14 -2.33
CA SER A 553 10.82 -11.80 -2.63
C SER A 553 12.23 -11.80 -3.18
N LEU A 554 12.56 -10.76 -3.94
CA LEU A 554 13.90 -10.49 -4.43
C LEU A 554 14.12 -8.99 -4.60
N ASP A 555 15.39 -8.62 -4.64
CA ASP A 555 15.81 -7.26 -4.93
C ASP A 555 16.37 -7.16 -6.36
N VAL A 556 16.05 -6.08 -7.04
CA VAL A 556 16.49 -5.77 -8.41
C VAL A 556 17.28 -4.47 -8.39
N LYS A 557 18.49 -4.56 -8.93
CA LYS A 557 19.32 -3.40 -9.27
C LYS A 557 19.26 -3.15 -10.78
N LEU A 558 18.94 -1.93 -11.17
CA LEU A 558 18.84 -1.51 -12.57
C LEU A 558 20.21 -0.98 -13.04
N LEU A 559 20.83 -1.66 -14.00
CA LEU A 559 22.16 -1.32 -14.50
C LEU A 559 22.15 -0.28 -15.63
N GLY A 560 20.97 0.07 -16.15
CA GLY A 560 20.81 0.87 -17.37
C GLY A 560 20.79 0.01 -18.65
N ASP A 561 20.43 0.64 -19.78
CA ASP A 561 20.33 0.00 -21.11
C ASP A 561 19.43 -1.26 -21.17
N GLY A 562 18.41 -1.34 -20.31
CA GLY A 562 17.53 -2.50 -20.19
C GLY A 562 18.18 -3.73 -19.55
N LYS A 563 19.23 -3.55 -18.73
CA LYS A 563 19.88 -4.62 -17.96
C LYS A 563 19.59 -4.50 -16.46
N PHE A 564 19.59 -5.64 -15.78
CA PHE A 564 19.35 -5.74 -14.35
C PHE A 564 20.16 -6.86 -13.69
N GLU A 565 20.31 -6.76 -12.36
CA GLU A 565 20.84 -7.80 -11.48
C GLU A 565 19.80 -8.14 -10.42
N ILE A 566 19.70 -9.43 -10.07
CA ILE A 566 18.86 -9.92 -8.97
C ILE A 566 19.74 -10.23 -7.76
N ASN A 567 19.32 -9.78 -6.58
CA ASN A 567 20.00 -9.96 -5.30
C ASN A 567 18.98 -10.35 -4.22
N ASP A 568 19.49 -10.71 -3.03
CA ASP A 568 18.70 -10.93 -1.81
C ASP A 568 17.44 -11.80 -2.03
N LEU A 569 17.61 -12.95 -2.71
CA LEU A 569 16.53 -13.89 -2.97
C LEU A 569 16.03 -14.49 -1.65
N ALA A 570 14.74 -14.33 -1.37
CA ALA A 570 14.07 -14.91 -0.23
C ALA A 570 12.90 -15.78 -0.69
N SER A 571 12.88 -17.02 -0.20
CA SER A 571 11.75 -17.92 -0.42
C SER A 571 10.64 -17.59 0.57
N GLY A 572 9.42 -17.55 0.06
CA GLY A 572 8.21 -17.41 0.88
C GLY A 572 8.00 -18.59 1.83
N ASP A 573 7.07 -18.42 2.76
CA ASP A 573 6.79 -19.41 3.79
C ASP A 573 6.30 -20.75 3.22
N THR A 574 6.80 -21.82 3.81
CA THR A 574 6.30 -23.18 3.56
C THR A 574 5.14 -23.53 4.49
N VAL A 575 4.41 -24.60 4.17
CA VAL A 575 3.43 -25.19 5.09
C VAL A 575 4.05 -25.49 6.47
N THR A 576 5.31 -25.90 6.53
CA THR A 576 6.02 -26.09 7.80
C THR A 576 6.19 -24.77 8.57
N ASN A 577 6.53 -23.67 7.90
CA ASN A 577 6.72 -22.38 8.55
C ASN A 577 5.43 -21.92 9.23
N VAL A 578 4.31 -21.88 8.49
CA VAL A 578 3.02 -21.41 9.01
C VAL A 578 2.42 -22.33 10.08
N LEU A 579 2.63 -23.64 9.99
CA LEU A 579 2.22 -24.57 11.04
C LEU A 579 3.05 -24.40 12.33
N ASN A 580 4.35 -24.14 12.20
CA ASN A 580 5.21 -23.84 13.35
C ASN A 580 4.80 -22.50 14.00
N TYR A 581 4.42 -21.50 13.22
CA TYR A 581 3.83 -20.25 13.73
C TYR A 581 2.57 -20.51 14.56
N ALA A 582 1.71 -21.43 14.10
CA ALA A 582 0.53 -21.89 14.83
C ALA A 582 0.83 -22.92 15.94
N HIS A 583 2.11 -23.10 16.30
CA HIS A 583 2.60 -23.98 17.38
C HIS A 583 2.35 -25.48 17.17
N TYR A 584 2.19 -25.92 15.91
CA TYR A 584 2.17 -27.35 15.59
C TYR A 584 3.58 -27.92 15.47
N ASP A 585 3.78 -29.11 16.03
CA ASP A 585 4.99 -29.91 15.79
C ASP A 585 4.78 -30.77 14.54
N THR A 586 5.36 -30.33 13.42
CA THR A 586 5.20 -31.00 12.11
C THR A 586 5.69 -32.44 12.13
N LYS A 587 6.67 -32.80 12.98
CA LYS A 587 7.13 -34.19 13.11
C LYS A 587 6.07 -35.07 13.76
N LYS A 588 5.34 -34.55 14.74
CA LYS A 588 4.21 -35.27 15.35
C LYS A 588 3.05 -35.44 14.37
N LEU A 589 2.79 -34.45 13.52
CA LEU A 589 1.77 -34.57 12.46
C LEU A 589 2.10 -35.69 11.47
N LEU A 590 3.35 -35.75 10.99
CA LEU A 590 3.80 -36.81 10.09
C LEU A 590 3.66 -38.21 10.71
N LEU A 591 4.02 -38.37 11.98
CA LEU A 591 3.83 -39.63 12.72
C LEU A 591 2.34 -39.99 12.86
N SER A 592 1.47 -38.99 13.01
CA SER A 592 0.02 -39.20 13.06
C SER A 592 -0.51 -39.72 11.73
N TYR A 593 -0.09 -39.15 10.60
CA TYR A 593 -0.50 -39.59 9.27
C TYR A 593 -0.05 -41.01 8.98
N GLU A 594 1.20 -41.36 9.31
CA GLU A 594 1.72 -42.71 9.13
C GLU A 594 0.88 -43.75 9.89
N LYS A 595 0.55 -43.47 11.17
CA LYS A 595 -0.33 -44.35 11.96
C LYS A 595 -1.73 -44.50 11.36
N GLN A 596 -2.32 -43.41 10.87
CA GLN A 596 -3.64 -43.42 10.24
C GLN A 596 -3.64 -44.25 8.95
N LEU A 597 -2.61 -44.08 8.10
CA LEU A 597 -2.48 -44.84 6.84
C LEU A 597 -2.28 -46.34 7.08
N ILE A 598 -1.46 -46.72 8.07
CA ILE A 598 -1.30 -48.13 8.48
C ILE A 598 -2.62 -48.72 8.97
N SER A 599 -3.44 -47.92 9.65
CA SER A 599 -4.74 -48.37 10.19
C SER A 599 -5.85 -48.45 9.14
N ALA A 600 -5.66 -47.91 7.93
CA ALA A 600 -6.67 -47.81 6.88
C ALA A 600 -6.82 -49.07 6.00
N ASP A 601 -6.13 -50.17 6.33
CA ASP A 601 -6.13 -51.44 5.57
C ASP A 601 -5.80 -51.29 4.06
N LEU A 602 -4.88 -50.35 3.76
CA LEU A 602 -4.41 -50.10 2.40
C LEU A 602 -3.20 -50.98 2.05
N PRO A 603 -2.98 -51.33 0.77
CA PRO A 603 -1.75 -51.98 0.34
C PRO A 603 -0.50 -51.15 0.70
N ASN A 604 0.56 -51.82 1.15
CA ASN A 604 1.81 -51.18 1.59
C ASN A 604 2.39 -50.18 0.56
N GLU A 605 2.32 -50.50 -0.73
CA GLU A 605 2.79 -49.61 -1.79
C GLU A 605 2.02 -48.28 -1.81
N LYS A 606 0.68 -48.32 -1.67
CA LYS A 606 -0.16 -47.11 -1.59
C LYS A 606 0.14 -46.29 -0.34
N ILE A 607 0.35 -46.95 0.80
CA ILE A 607 0.71 -46.27 2.06
C ILE A 607 1.99 -45.46 1.86
N GLN A 608 3.03 -46.05 1.24
CA GLN A 608 4.29 -45.36 0.99
C GLN A 608 4.12 -44.19 0.02
N THR A 609 3.35 -44.38 -1.06
CA THR A 609 3.05 -43.30 -2.02
C THR A 609 2.36 -42.12 -1.34
N TYR A 610 1.28 -42.37 -0.59
CA TYR A 610 0.54 -41.30 0.12
C TYR A 610 1.37 -40.64 1.21
N LEU A 611 2.18 -41.40 1.95
CA LEU A 611 3.04 -40.81 2.98
C LEU A 611 4.11 -39.90 2.36
N ASN A 612 4.67 -40.26 1.20
CA ASN A 612 5.62 -39.43 0.48
C ASN A 612 4.96 -38.15 -0.05
N GLU A 613 3.75 -38.26 -0.60
CA GLU A 613 2.96 -37.11 -1.04
C GLU A 613 2.68 -36.16 0.13
N LEU A 614 2.14 -36.66 1.24
CA LEU A 614 1.87 -35.87 2.44
C LEU A 614 3.14 -35.21 3.01
N ARG A 615 4.28 -35.92 3.01
CA ARG A 615 5.57 -35.36 3.43
C ARG A 615 6.03 -34.21 2.53
N SER A 616 5.82 -34.33 1.22
CA SER A 616 6.24 -33.30 0.25
C SER A 616 5.52 -31.96 0.47
N ILE A 617 4.24 -32.00 0.87
CA ILE A 617 3.42 -30.81 1.12
C ILE A 617 4.03 -29.91 2.20
N PHE A 618 4.65 -30.49 3.24
CA PHE A 618 5.28 -29.70 4.31
C PHE A 618 6.42 -28.80 3.83
N THR A 619 7.07 -29.15 2.72
CA THR A 619 8.16 -28.38 2.11
C THR A 619 7.70 -27.44 0.99
N GLN A 620 6.44 -27.55 0.57
CA GLN A 620 5.86 -26.67 -0.44
C GLN A 620 5.50 -25.32 0.17
N GLN A 621 5.45 -24.30 -0.69
CA GLN A 621 4.98 -22.98 -0.33
C GLN A 621 3.48 -23.00 -0.05
N THR A 622 2.98 -22.02 0.69
CA THR A 622 1.55 -21.97 1.06
C THR A 622 0.63 -21.65 -0.12
N TYR A 623 1.16 -21.08 -1.20
CA TYR A 623 0.41 -20.68 -2.38
C TYR A 623 0.31 -21.83 -3.41
N LEU A 624 -0.59 -21.67 -4.39
CA LEU A 624 -0.86 -22.73 -5.36
C LEU A 624 0.28 -22.87 -6.37
N ASP A 625 0.62 -24.11 -6.71
CA ASP A 625 1.59 -24.41 -7.75
C ASP A 625 1.00 -24.07 -9.13
N SER A 626 1.77 -23.34 -9.93
CA SER A 626 1.40 -22.95 -11.31
C SER A 626 1.35 -24.14 -12.28
N LYS A 627 1.86 -25.31 -11.88
CA LYS A 627 2.00 -26.51 -12.74
C LYS A 627 0.88 -27.54 -12.58
N THR A 628 -0.07 -27.33 -11.67
CA THR A 628 -1.03 -28.36 -11.23
C THR A 628 -2.45 -28.25 -11.79
N LYS A 629 -2.73 -27.40 -12.78
CA LYS A 629 -3.92 -27.61 -13.64
C LYS A 629 -3.61 -28.74 -14.63
N GLY A 630 -3.67 -29.97 -14.13
CA GLY A 630 -3.63 -31.22 -14.89
C GLY A 630 -5.04 -31.68 -15.27
#